data_AF-A0A661P052-F1
#
_entry.id   AF-A0A661P052-F1
#
_cell.length_a   1.000
_cell.length_b   1.000
_cell.length_c   1.000
_cell.angle_alpha   90.00
_cell.angle_beta   90.00
_cell.angle_gamma   90.00
#
_symmetry.space_group_name_H-M   'P 1'
#
loop_
_entity.id
_entity.type
_entity.pdbx_description
1 polymer ?
#
loop_
_entity_poly.entity_id
_entity_poly.type
_entity_poly.pdbx_seq_one_letter_code
_entity_poly.pdbx_strand_id
1 'polypeptide(L)'
;MIPRAPWLVVLLLLAPPLSGCRGDIVLDAGPEPGDVDFPDGGDPGNGDGDVGPPAEADQPADLPGGDDGSAGPDADGAGGDGDTGGDDGGGPADTGADPGPCPATLAGRLETFTIAVDPDRVNTAAGGYFSRYTPPLLAVRPGGVLLGWQDGSGRAHVTPLDNGLQRAGPDVTVPANELRGLAAQADGAYAVLVQRGEDEMAIVGFAAAGTQVFDTLIIGANNHDQEGDKWIRRDWGDNGRLAWYQDRYVVYFGHTMNWGSQGVHQGDLLWFYDRDGNRSGGSWDWGCSHSLEVRLAYDDQRLAPVCLSDCYPSKAICFNHRSAVIHAEPSGNCSGSSDAELCGLVLTTAGGFLLSFVSPEGRASRDVALVRIGDDAGVGPLHWLTSSDDISESSAHLARYGTDLLAAWQAGGETMAALVTEDGSFLLGPEVLSVSFNQQTDFVTLPGGDVAWAHGSGSQLLLYRIRLCR
;
A
#
# COMPACT_ATOMS: atom_id res chain seq x y z
N MET A 1 59.44 -28.80 34.92
CA MET A 1 59.18 -27.74 33.93
C MET A 1 58.50 -28.37 32.73
N ILE A 2 57.16 -28.28 32.68
CA ILE A 2 56.31 -28.61 31.53
C ILE A 2 55.21 -27.54 31.57
N PRO A 3 54.98 -26.73 30.53
CA PRO A 3 53.98 -25.69 30.57
C PRO A 3 52.59 -26.28 30.32
N ARG A 4 51.60 -25.84 31.10
CA ARG A 4 50.18 -26.11 30.86
C ARG A 4 49.68 -25.13 29.80
N ALA A 5 49.06 -25.65 28.75
CA ALA A 5 48.31 -24.87 27.76
C ALA A 5 46.97 -24.38 28.36
N PRO A 6 46.42 -23.22 27.93
CA PRO A 6 45.11 -22.78 28.34
C PRO A 6 44.02 -23.50 27.54
N TRP A 7 42.91 -23.80 28.21
CA TRP A 7 41.71 -24.37 27.61
C TRP A 7 40.95 -23.26 26.87
N LEU A 8 40.74 -23.45 25.57
CA LEU A 8 39.83 -22.66 24.75
C LEU A 8 38.41 -23.18 24.98
N VAL A 9 37.55 -22.38 25.62
CA VAL A 9 36.11 -22.65 25.71
C VAL A 9 35.48 -22.09 24.44
N VAL A 10 35.11 -22.96 23.51
CA VAL A 10 34.25 -22.62 22.38
C VAL A 10 32.81 -22.69 22.88
N LEU A 11 32.18 -21.53 23.04
CA LEU A 11 30.75 -21.42 23.28
C LEU A 11 30.05 -21.54 21.92
N LEU A 12 29.57 -22.74 21.57
CA LEU A 12 28.62 -22.91 20.48
C LEU A 12 27.27 -22.30 20.92
N LEU A 13 26.98 -21.09 20.46
CA LEU A 13 25.62 -20.57 20.44
C LEU A 13 24.88 -21.27 19.29
N LEU A 14 24.15 -22.33 19.63
CA LEU A 14 23.14 -22.91 18.74
C LEU A 14 21.99 -21.91 18.64
N ALA A 15 21.90 -21.21 17.51
CA ALA A 15 20.68 -20.52 17.12
C ALA A 15 19.58 -21.58 16.92
N PRO A 16 18.36 -21.40 17.47
CA PRO A 16 17.26 -22.29 17.14
C PRO A 16 16.88 -22.10 15.66
N PRO A 17 16.42 -23.17 14.98
CA PRO A 17 15.90 -23.04 13.63
C PRO A 17 14.65 -22.16 13.64
N LEU A 18 14.65 -21.13 12.79
CA LEU A 18 13.44 -20.38 12.43
C LEU A 18 12.55 -21.33 11.63
N SER A 19 11.55 -21.91 12.30
CA SER A 19 10.46 -22.64 11.66
C SER A 19 9.61 -21.65 10.89
N GLY A 20 9.52 -21.84 9.57
CA GLY A 20 8.68 -21.06 8.67
C GLY A 20 7.22 -21.03 9.13
N CYS A 21 6.63 -19.84 9.12
CA CYS A 21 5.21 -19.62 9.33
C CYS A 21 4.42 -20.14 8.12
N ARG A 22 4.04 -21.42 8.14
CA ARG A 22 2.76 -21.86 7.57
C ARG A 22 1.75 -21.84 8.70
N GLY A 23 0.96 -20.77 8.77
CA GLY A 23 -0.25 -20.78 9.57
C GLY A 23 -1.32 -21.53 8.79
N ASP A 24 -1.46 -22.84 9.03
CA ASP A 24 -2.68 -23.54 8.66
C ASP A 24 -3.81 -22.96 9.53
N ILE A 25 -4.58 -22.01 8.97
CA ILE A 25 -5.83 -21.57 9.58
C ILE A 25 -6.84 -22.70 9.35
N VAL A 26 -7.11 -23.46 10.40
CA VAL A 26 -8.26 -24.37 10.44
C VAL A 26 -9.50 -23.49 10.59
N LEU A 27 -10.22 -23.28 9.48
CA LEU A 27 -11.56 -22.73 9.50
C LEU A 27 -12.49 -23.80 10.08
N ASP A 28 -13.15 -23.48 11.20
CA ASP A 28 -14.20 -24.31 11.78
C ASP A 28 -15.45 -24.17 10.89
N ALA A 29 -15.55 -25.06 9.90
CA ALA A 29 -16.76 -25.21 9.10
C ALA A 29 -17.86 -25.76 10.03
N GLY A 30 -18.88 -24.93 10.27
CA GLY A 30 -20.10 -25.36 10.96
C GLY A 30 -20.73 -26.59 10.27
N PRO A 31 -21.60 -27.32 10.99
CA PRO A 31 -22.07 -28.64 10.56
C PRO A 31 -22.83 -28.56 9.23
N GLU A 32 -22.37 -29.38 8.28
CA GLU A 32 -23.00 -29.54 6.97
C GLU A 32 -24.45 -30.05 7.08
N PRO A 33 -25.41 -29.47 6.33
CA PRO A 33 -26.70 -30.09 6.14
C PRO A 33 -26.59 -31.20 5.08
N GLY A 34 -26.53 -32.44 5.58
CA GLY A 34 -27.06 -33.67 4.99
C GLY A 34 -26.90 -33.91 3.47
N ASP A 35 -26.06 -34.90 3.16
CA ASP A 35 -25.92 -35.56 1.86
C ASP A 35 -27.25 -35.75 1.11
N VAL A 36 -27.36 -35.07 -0.03
CA VAL A 36 -28.29 -35.43 -1.11
C VAL A 36 -27.48 -36.14 -2.18
N ASP A 37 -27.62 -37.47 -2.24
CA ASP A 37 -27.13 -38.32 -3.32
C ASP A 37 -27.66 -37.83 -4.67
N PHE A 38 -26.77 -37.37 -5.55
CA PHE A 38 -27.06 -37.22 -6.98
C PHE A 38 -26.49 -38.42 -7.75
N PRO A 39 -27.29 -39.11 -8.59
CA PRO A 39 -26.83 -40.30 -9.28
C PRO A 39 -25.89 -39.96 -10.44
N ASP A 40 -24.84 -40.78 -10.56
CA ASP A 40 -23.93 -40.89 -11.70
C ASP A 40 -24.67 -41.00 -13.04
N GLY A 41 -24.27 -40.18 -14.00
CA GLY A 41 -24.74 -40.27 -15.38
C GLY A 41 -24.02 -39.35 -16.36
N GLY A 42 -22.94 -39.85 -16.97
CA GLY A 42 -22.56 -39.66 -18.39
C GLY A 42 -22.35 -38.24 -18.95
N ASP A 43 -21.09 -37.95 -19.29
CA ASP A 43 -20.61 -36.98 -20.31
C ASP A 43 -21.47 -37.04 -21.62
N PRO A 44 -21.75 -35.95 -22.38
CA PRO A 44 -20.90 -34.76 -22.55
C PRO A 44 -21.56 -33.37 -22.69
N GLY A 45 -20.82 -32.32 -22.34
CA GLY A 45 -21.09 -30.95 -22.83
C GLY A 45 -20.69 -29.83 -21.88
N ASN A 46 -19.67 -29.06 -22.28
CA ASN A 46 -19.29 -27.77 -21.70
C ASN A 46 -20.50 -26.92 -21.30
N GLY A 47 -20.51 -26.49 -20.04
CA GLY A 47 -21.48 -25.57 -19.50
C GLY A 47 -21.08 -25.13 -18.09
N ASP A 48 -19.90 -24.52 -17.96
CA ASP A 48 -19.59 -23.71 -16.77
C ASP A 48 -20.59 -22.56 -16.72
N GLY A 49 -21.51 -22.64 -15.76
CA GLY A 49 -22.49 -21.60 -15.47
C GLY A 49 -21.78 -20.41 -14.84
N ASP A 50 -21.24 -19.55 -15.68
CA ASP A 50 -20.75 -18.21 -15.34
C ASP A 50 -21.96 -17.34 -14.98
N VAL A 51 -22.47 -17.48 -13.75
CA VAL A 51 -23.50 -16.61 -13.20
C VAL A 51 -22.82 -15.34 -12.73
N GLY A 52 -22.51 -14.45 -13.67
CA GLY A 52 -22.09 -13.09 -13.36
C GLY A 52 -23.13 -12.40 -12.47
N PRO A 53 -22.72 -11.44 -11.63
CA PRO A 53 -23.65 -10.67 -10.81
C PRO A 53 -24.73 -10.03 -11.70
N PRO A 54 -25.99 -9.88 -11.21
CA PRO A 54 -27.02 -9.20 -11.97
C PRO A 54 -26.56 -7.80 -12.35
N ALA A 55 -26.92 -7.37 -13.57
CA ALA A 55 -26.52 -6.10 -14.16
C ALA A 55 -26.64 -4.92 -13.16
N GLU A 56 -25.51 -4.31 -12.80
CA GLU A 56 -25.52 -3.04 -12.07
C GLU A 56 -26.18 -1.96 -12.93
N ALA A 57 -26.99 -1.12 -12.28
CA ALA A 57 -27.58 0.06 -12.89
C ALA A 57 -26.47 0.99 -13.41
N ASP A 58 -26.57 1.38 -14.68
CA ASP A 58 -25.74 2.33 -15.43
C ASP A 58 -24.74 3.16 -14.59
N GLN A 59 -23.51 2.64 -14.47
CA GLN A 59 -22.35 3.40 -14.00
C GLN A 59 -21.93 4.38 -15.12
N PRO A 60 -21.63 5.65 -14.83
CA PRO A 60 -21.26 6.62 -15.86
C PRO A 60 -19.94 6.21 -16.52
N ALA A 61 -19.93 6.17 -17.85
CA ALA A 61 -18.73 6.05 -18.65
C ALA A 61 -17.69 7.11 -18.23
N ASP A 62 -16.42 6.72 -18.29
CA ASP A 62 -15.20 7.50 -18.12
C ASP A 62 -15.39 9.02 -17.93
N LEU A 63 -14.90 9.53 -16.80
CA LEU A 63 -14.83 10.97 -16.54
C LEU A 63 -14.23 11.70 -17.76
N PRO A 64 -14.99 12.56 -18.46
CA PRO A 64 -14.42 13.35 -19.54
C PRO A 64 -13.49 14.40 -18.92
N GLY A 65 -12.26 14.48 -19.44
CA GLY A 65 -11.35 15.58 -19.14
C GLY A 65 -12.03 16.92 -19.39
N GLY A 66 -12.23 17.69 -18.33
CA GLY A 66 -12.85 19.00 -18.38
C GLY A 66 -11.88 20.03 -18.97
N ASP A 67 -12.19 20.49 -20.18
CA ASP A 67 -11.63 21.69 -20.81
C ASP A 67 -12.45 22.90 -20.31
N ASP A 68 -11.87 23.71 -19.43
CA ASP A 68 -12.53 24.88 -18.83
C ASP A 68 -12.31 26.16 -19.67
N GLY A 69 -12.92 26.15 -20.86
CA GLY A 69 -13.10 27.35 -21.67
C GLY A 69 -14.05 28.36 -21.01
N SER A 70 -13.49 29.27 -20.20
CA SER A 70 -14.22 30.43 -19.65
C SER A 70 -13.84 31.71 -20.37
N ALA A 71 -14.64 32.08 -21.37
CA ALA A 71 -14.67 33.44 -21.91
C ALA A 71 -15.45 34.36 -20.95
N GLY A 72 -14.80 35.44 -20.50
CA GLY A 72 -15.42 36.54 -19.75
C GLY A 72 -14.79 37.88 -20.16
N PRO A 73 -15.56 38.97 -20.27
CA PRO A 73 -15.23 40.10 -21.14
C PRO A 73 -14.40 41.20 -20.46
N ASP A 74 -13.84 42.04 -21.33
CA ASP A 74 -13.15 43.30 -21.07
C ASP A 74 -13.78 44.17 -19.98
N ALA A 75 -12.94 44.64 -19.06
CA ALA A 75 -13.18 45.88 -18.32
C ALA A 75 -11.84 46.56 -18.00
N ASP A 76 -11.62 47.69 -18.68
CA ASP A 76 -10.58 48.67 -18.41
C ASP A 76 -10.66 49.19 -16.96
N GLY A 77 -9.51 49.32 -16.29
CA GLY A 77 -9.44 49.91 -14.96
C GLY A 77 -8.00 50.17 -14.50
N ALA A 78 -7.51 51.37 -14.77
CA ALA A 78 -6.20 51.86 -14.39
C ALA A 78 -6.06 52.16 -12.88
N GLY A 79 -4.85 51.91 -12.35
CA GLY A 79 -4.19 52.76 -11.34
C GLY A 79 -4.14 52.24 -9.91
N GLY A 80 -2.92 52.17 -9.35
CA GLY A 80 -2.71 52.15 -7.90
C GLY A 80 -1.41 51.47 -7.46
N ASP A 81 -0.33 52.26 -7.37
CA ASP A 81 0.89 51.94 -6.63
C ASP A 81 0.59 51.64 -5.15
N GLY A 82 1.28 50.65 -4.57
CA GLY A 82 1.10 50.28 -3.17
C GLY A 82 2.09 49.23 -2.69
N ASP A 83 3.34 49.66 -2.52
CA ASP A 83 4.42 49.04 -1.75
C ASP A 83 3.97 48.59 -0.35
N THR A 84 4.11 47.29 -0.04
CA THR A 84 4.31 46.79 1.32
C THR A 84 5.19 45.53 1.29
N GLY A 85 6.40 45.66 1.85
CA GLY A 85 7.41 44.61 1.95
C GLY A 85 6.93 43.33 2.61
N GLY A 86 7.26 42.22 1.95
CA GLY A 86 7.20 40.87 2.51
C GLY A 86 8.44 40.59 3.33
N ASP A 87 8.22 40.28 4.59
CA ASP A 87 9.19 39.77 5.56
C ASP A 87 9.51 38.32 5.16
N ASP A 88 10.68 38.12 4.55
CA ASP A 88 11.19 36.81 4.18
C ASP A 88 11.53 36.04 5.47
N GLY A 89 10.56 35.25 5.95
CA GLY A 89 10.72 34.33 7.05
C GLY A 89 11.89 33.38 6.79
N GLY A 90 13.04 33.71 7.35
CA GLY A 90 14.25 32.91 7.34
C GLY A 90 14.03 31.57 8.02
N GLY A 91 13.62 30.57 7.25
CA GLY A 91 13.73 29.18 7.65
C GLY A 91 15.21 28.84 7.90
N PRO A 92 15.51 27.96 8.87
CA PRO A 92 16.89 27.55 9.13
C PRO A 92 17.48 26.98 7.83
N ALA A 93 18.57 27.59 7.38
CA ALA A 93 19.33 27.11 6.24
C ALA A 93 19.71 25.65 6.51
N ASP A 94 19.24 24.76 5.65
CA ASP A 94 19.77 23.41 5.55
C ASP A 94 21.28 23.54 5.43
N THR A 95 22.00 23.15 6.49
CA THR A 95 23.45 23.28 6.52
C THR A 95 24.14 22.33 5.54
N GLY A 96 23.38 21.58 4.72
CA GLY A 96 23.77 21.19 3.37
C GLY A 96 25.20 20.67 3.27
N ALA A 97 25.60 19.86 4.26
CA ALA A 97 26.92 19.28 4.25
C ALA A 97 26.99 18.42 2.99
N ASP A 98 27.98 18.71 2.13
CA ASP A 98 28.26 17.93 0.94
C ASP A 98 28.20 16.44 1.33
N PRO A 99 27.28 15.65 0.77
CA PRO A 99 27.01 14.29 1.20
C PRO A 99 28.21 13.35 0.99
N GLY A 100 29.29 13.84 0.40
CA GLY A 100 30.51 13.11 0.10
C GLY A 100 30.36 12.31 -1.20
N PRO A 101 31.41 11.57 -1.61
CA PRO A 101 31.33 10.73 -2.80
C PRO A 101 30.22 9.68 -2.64
N CYS A 102 29.47 9.45 -3.72
CA CYS A 102 28.43 8.44 -3.73
C CYS A 102 29.01 7.05 -3.38
N PRO A 103 28.47 6.37 -2.37
CA PRO A 103 28.82 4.98 -2.09
C PRO A 103 28.50 4.08 -3.29
N ALA A 104 29.44 3.19 -3.62
CA ALA A 104 29.32 2.29 -4.77
C ALA A 104 28.23 1.21 -4.62
N THR A 105 27.77 0.95 -3.40
CA THR A 105 26.78 -0.09 -3.08
C THR A 105 25.51 0.51 -2.48
N LEU A 106 24.38 -0.19 -2.57
CA LEU A 106 23.13 0.22 -1.94
C LEU A 106 23.24 0.20 -0.42
N ALA A 107 23.91 -0.80 0.17
CA ALA A 107 24.13 -0.83 1.62
C ALA A 107 24.96 0.38 2.11
N GLY A 108 25.89 0.88 1.29
CA GLY A 108 26.63 2.10 1.61
C GLY A 108 25.78 3.38 1.54
N ARG A 109 24.66 3.35 0.80
CA ARG A 109 23.71 4.48 0.67
C ARG A 109 22.58 4.44 1.69
N LEU A 110 22.44 3.33 2.41
CA LEU A 110 21.43 3.13 3.43
C LEU A 110 21.74 3.97 4.67
N GLU A 111 20.75 4.75 5.07
CA GLU A 111 20.71 5.47 6.33
C GLU A 111 19.55 4.95 7.17
N THR A 112 19.77 4.84 8.48
CA THR A 112 18.75 4.41 9.44
C THR A 112 18.56 5.48 10.49
N PHE A 113 17.31 5.88 10.67
CA PHE A 113 16.87 6.84 11.68
C PHE A 113 15.99 6.13 12.69
N THR A 114 15.92 6.66 13.90
CA THR A 114 15.13 6.07 14.98
C THR A 114 14.30 7.14 15.66
N ILE A 115 12.98 6.91 15.73
CA ILE A 115 12.06 7.72 16.51
C ILE A 115 11.64 6.88 17.72
N ALA A 116 11.93 7.39 18.92
CA ALA A 116 11.43 6.81 20.15
C ALA A 116 9.95 7.13 20.33
N VAL A 117 9.18 6.14 20.76
CA VAL A 117 7.73 6.28 21.05
C VAL A 117 7.34 5.92 22.48
N ASP A 118 8.31 5.75 23.38
CA ASP A 118 8.07 5.51 24.81
C ASP A 118 7.22 6.64 25.44
N PRO A 119 6.22 6.34 26.31
CA PRO A 119 5.92 5.04 26.92
C PRO A 119 5.10 4.08 26.06
N ASP A 120 4.69 4.50 24.86
CA ASP A 120 3.93 3.65 23.96
C ASP A 120 4.83 2.58 23.31
N ARG A 121 4.18 1.61 22.68
CA ARG A 121 4.83 0.53 21.93
C ARG A 121 4.16 0.42 20.60
N VAL A 122 4.93 0.34 19.53
CA VAL A 122 4.42 0.07 18.20
C VAL A 122 3.78 -1.31 18.22
N ASN A 123 2.55 -1.42 17.70
CA ASN A 123 1.95 -2.72 17.44
C ASN A 123 2.81 -3.40 16.37
N THR A 124 3.44 -4.54 16.69
CA THR A 124 4.30 -5.32 15.77
C THR A 124 3.76 -6.72 15.50
N ALA A 125 2.45 -6.92 15.55
CA ALA A 125 1.85 -8.22 15.23
C ALA A 125 2.30 -8.73 13.84
N ALA A 126 2.40 -10.04 13.66
CA ALA A 126 2.92 -10.64 12.42
C ALA A 126 2.01 -10.31 11.21
N GLY A 127 2.62 -9.98 10.07
CA GLY A 127 1.93 -9.64 8.80
C GLY A 127 1.36 -10.85 8.03
N GLY A 128 0.60 -10.57 6.98
CA GLY A 128 -0.10 -11.53 6.09
C GLY A 128 -1.37 -10.89 5.49
N TYR A 129 -2.01 -11.51 4.49
CA TYR A 129 -3.22 -10.97 3.82
C TYR A 129 -4.33 -10.56 4.79
N PHE A 130 -4.52 -11.38 5.82
CA PHE A 130 -5.53 -11.21 6.87
C PHE A 130 -4.94 -10.66 8.17
N SER A 131 -3.77 -10.04 8.09
CA SER A 131 -3.14 -9.50 9.27
C SER A 131 -3.81 -8.21 9.72
N ARG A 132 -4.04 -8.18 11.04
CA ARG A 132 -4.45 -7.00 11.81
C ARG A 132 -3.29 -6.02 12.04
N TYR A 133 -2.10 -6.36 11.56
CA TYR A 133 -0.97 -5.46 11.53
C TYR A 133 -1.10 -4.54 10.33
N THR A 134 -0.92 -3.24 10.56
CA THR A 134 -0.55 -2.31 9.50
C THR A 134 0.84 -1.79 9.81
N PRO A 135 1.80 -1.90 8.88
CA PRO A 135 3.09 -1.27 9.06
C PRO A 135 2.95 0.24 9.21
N PRO A 136 3.95 0.89 9.83
CA PRO A 136 4.02 2.34 9.81
C PRO A 136 3.98 2.86 8.36
N LEU A 137 3.17 3.89 8.15
CA LEU A 137 2.93 4.49 6.84
C LEU A 137 3.67 5.82 6.74
N LEU A 138 4.14 6.15 5.55
CA LEU A 138 4.75 7.45 5.26
C LEU A 138 3.89 8.22 4.26
N ALA A 139 3.64 9.50 4.52
CA ALA A 139 3.06 10.41 3.53
C ALA A 139 3.95 11.64 3.36
N VAL A 140 4.48 11.80 2.15
CA VAL A 140 5.38 12.91 1.81
C VAL A 140 4.60 14.21 1.70
N ARG A 141 5.18 15.31 2.19
CA ARG A 141 4.62 16.66 2.08
C ARG A 141 5.74 17.70 1.93
N PRO A 142 5.41 18.95 1.55
CA PRO A 142 6.40 20.02 1.60
C PRO A 142 7.01 20.15 3.00
N GLY A 143 8.35 20.17 3.07
CA GLY A 143 9.10 20.32 4.31
C GLY A 143 9.32 19.05 5.14
N GLY A 144 8.80 17.89 4.72
CA GLY A 144 9.11 16.62 5.39
C GLY A 144 8.14 15.49 5.09
N VAL A 145 7.87 14.66 6.09
CA VAL A 145 7.04 13.46 5.96
C VAL A 145 6.13 13.33 7.18
N LEU A 146 4.92 12.82 7.00
CA LEU A 146 4.08 12.33 8.09
C LEU A 146 4.33 10.83 8.28
N LEU A 147 4.63 10.43 9.50
CA LEU A 147 4.78 9.03 9.91
C LEU A 147 3.53 8.60 10.66
N GLY A 148 2.67 7.83 10.00
CA GLY A 148 1.52 7.17 10.60
C GLY A 148 1.94 5.84 11.25
N TRP A 149 1.53 5.58 12.48
CA TRP A 149 1.81 4.31 13.15
C TRP A 149 0.72 3.99 14.17
N GLN A 150 0.74 2.78 14.70
CA GLN A 150 -0.22 2.32 15.67
C GLN A 150 0.46 1.81 16.93
N ASP A 151 -0.10 2.14 18.09
CA ASP A 151 0.36 1.61 19.36
C ASP A 151 -0.31 0.27 19.75
N GLY A 152 0.26 -0.40 20.74
CA GLY A 152 -0.23 -1.70 21.24
C GLY A 152 -1.61 -1.65 21.92
N SER A 153 -2.19 -0.46 22.13
CA SER A 153 -3.56 -0.30 22.60
C SER A 153 -4.59 -0.17 21.47
N GLY A 154 -4.10 -0.13 20.22
CA GLY A 154 -4.92 0.03 19.01
C GLY A 154 -5.01 1.47 18.51
N ARG A 155 -4.52 2.46 19.27
CA ARG A 155 -4.62 3.88 18.87
C ARG A 155 -3.63 4.19 17.76
N ALA A 156 -4.08 4.96 16.76
CA ALA A 156 -3.22 5.44 15.70
C ALA A 156 -2.64 6.81 16.04
N HIS A 157 -1.41 7.02 15.58
CA HIS A 157 -0.59 8.19 15.80
C HIS A 157 -0.09 8.70 14.45
N VAL A 158 0.02 10.02 14.33
CA VAL A 158 0.68 10.67 13.20
C VAL A 158 1.76 11.57 13.76
N THR A 159 3.01 11.19 13.50
CA THR A 159 4.23 11.91 13.90
C THR A 159 4.71 12.77 12.73
N PRO A 160 4.70 14.11 12.85
CA PRO A 160 5.31 14.96 11.83
C PRO A 160 6.83 14.87 11.89
N LEU A 161 7.45 14.63 10.74
CA LEU A 161 8.90 14.60 10.55
C LEU A 161 9.34 15.71 9.60
N ASP A 162 10.56 16.21 9.78
CA ASP A 162 11.23 17.11 8.84
C ASP A 162 11.91 16.36 7.69
N ASN A 163 12.59 17.09 6.80
CA ASN A 163 13.36 16.52 5.69
C ASN A 163 14.55 15.63 6.13
N GLY A 164 15.01 15.77 7.37
CA GLY A 164 16.03 14.92 7.99
C GLY A 164 15.45 13.68 8.66
N LEU A 165 14.16 13.40 8.48
CA LEU A 165 13.42 12.33 9.13
C LEU A 165 13.50 12.42 10.68
N GLN A 166 13.63 13.64 11.21
CA GLN A 166 13.58 13.92 12.64
C GLN A 166 12.20 14.44 13.04
N ARG A 167 11.81 14.17 14.28
CA ARG A 167 10.53 14.65 14.84
C ARG A 167 10.46 16.18 14.78
N ALA A 168 9.46 16.69 14.07
CA ALA A 168 9.23 18.12 13.85
C ALA A 168 8.07 18.69 14.70
N GLY A 169 7.38 17.84 15.47
CA GLY A 169 6.23 18.24 16.28
C GLY A 169 5.67 17.12 17.16
N PRO A 170 4.62 17.43 17.94
CA PRO A 170 3.93 16.43 18.75
C PRO A 170 3.17 15.43 17.88
N ASP A 171 2.89 14.26 18.45
CA ASP A 171 2.02 13.27 17.81
C ASP A 171 0.56 13.74 17.83
N VAL A 172 -0.14 13.51 16.73
CA VAL A 172 -1.59 13.61 16.66
C VAL A 172 -2.16 12.21 16.79
N THR A 173 -3.04 12.01 17.75
CA THR A 173 -3.66 10.70 18.00
C THR A 173 -5.08 10.65 17.48
N VAL A 174 -5.47 9.50 16.91
CA VAL A 174 -6.83 9.22 16.47
C VAL A 174 -7.32 7.89 17.06
N PRO A 175 -8.58 7.81 17.55
CA PRO A 175 -9.18 6.53 17.90
C PRO A 175 -9.24 5.62 16.67
N ALA A 176 -8.60 4.46 16.80
CA ALA A 176 -8.57 3.42 15.79
C ALA A 176 -8.41 2.06 16.48
N ASN A 177 -8.66 1.01 15.74
CA ASN A 177 -8.20 -0.34 16.02
C ASN A 177 -7.07 -0.73 15.08
N GLU A 178 -7.03 -0.16 13.86
CA GLU A 178 -6.02 -0.36 12.81
C GLU A 178 -5.91 0.93 11.97
N LEU A 179 -4.68 1.36 11.63
CA LEU A 179 -4.44 2.44 10.66
C LEU A 179 -4.38 1.80 9.28
N ARG A 180 -5.15 2.26 8.29
CA ARG A 180 -5.26 1.60 6.97
C ARG A 180 -4.81 2.49 5.81
N GLY A 181 -4.52 3.77 6.05
CA GLY A 181 -4.03 4.69 5.03
C GLY A 181 -3.67 6.05 5.61
N LEU A 182 -2.78 6.78 4.92
CA LEU A 182 -2.34 8.12 5.29
C LEU A 182 -2.07 8.90 3.99
N ALA A 183 -2.65 10.09 3.86
CA ALA A 183 -2.37 10.99 2.74
C ALA A 183 -2.16 12.42 3.25
N ALA A 184 -1.18 13.11 2.68
CA ALA A 184 -0.87 14.49 2.98
C ALA A 184 -1.21 15.41 1.81
N GLN A 185 -1.63 16.62 2.12
CA GLN A 185 -1.84 17.72 1.19
C GLN A 185 -0.58 18.60 1.11
N ALA A 186 -0.48 19.38 0.03
CA ALA A 186 0.62 20.32 -0.17
C ALA A 186 0.67 21.42 0.90
N ASP A 187 -0.48 21.84 1.45
CA ASP A 187 -0.54 22.85 2.51
C ASP A 187 -0.29 22.28 3.92
N GLY A 188 0.03 20.98 4.01
CA GLY A 188 0.35 20.28 5.24
C GLY A 188 -0.85 19.68 5.95
N ALA A 189 -2.09 19.96 5.54
CA ALA A 189 -3.26 19.20 5.96
C ALA A 189 -3.13 17.72 5.55
N TYR A 190 -3.86 16.84 6.20
CA TYR A 190 -3.77 15.40 5.92
C TYR A 190 -5.01 14.66 6.40
N ALA A 191 -5.16 13.42 5.95
CA ALA A 191 -6.16 12.51 6.48
C ALA A 191 -5.58 11.12 6.72
N VAL A 192 -6.27 10.37 7.57
CA VAL A 192 -6.01 8.96 7.86
C VAL A 192 -7.25 8.14 7.58
N LEU A 193 -7.04 6.93 7.07
CA LEU A 193 -8.05 5.89 6.94
C LEU A 193 -7.89 4.95 8.13
N VAL A 194 -8.95 4.72 8.90
CA VAL A 194 -8.88 3.94 10.15
C VAL A 194 -10.02 2.94 10.23
N GLN A 195 -9.68 1.72 10.66
CA GLN A 195 -10.65 0.72 11.09
C GLN A 195 -10.98 0.96 12.57
N ARG A 196 -12.26 0.89 12.94
CA ARG A 196 -12.74 1.08 14.32
C ARG A 196 -13.75 -0.01 14.70
N GLY A 197 -13.77 -0.32 16.00
CA GLY A 197 -14.66 -1.34 16.54
C GLY A 197 -14.44 -2.69 15.88
N GLU A 198 -15.55 -3.38 15.62
CA GLU A 198 -15.53 -4.69 14.95
C GLU A 198 -15.78 -4.56 13.45
N ASP A 199 -16.36 -3.46 12.98
CA ASP A 199 -17.00 -3.41 11.66
C ASP A 199 -16.91 -2.06 10.92
N GLU A 200 -16.32 -1.02 11.51
CA GLU A 200 -16.32 0.32 10.93
C GLU A 200 -15.02 0.63 10.17
N MET A 201 -15.16 1.35 9.05
CA MET A 201 -14.07 2.07 8.38
C MET A 201 -14.42 3.56 8.32
N ALA A 202 -13.47 4.42 8.70
CA ALA A 202 -13.66 5.86 8.73
C ALA A 202 -12.47 6.62 8.12
N ILE A 203 -12.72 7.81 7.58
CA ILE A 203 -11.69 8.77 7.19
C ILE A 203 -11.72 9.97 8.15
N VAL A 204 -10.56 10.34 8.68
CA VAL A 204 -10.41 11.44 9.65
C VAL A 204 -9.42 12.45 9.10
N GLY A 205 -9.86 13.69 8.97
CA GLY A 205 -9.08 14.79 8.40
C GLY A 205 -8.53 15.72 9.47
N PHE A 206 -7.35 16.27 9.22
CA PHE A 206 -6.64 17.19 10.10
C PHE A 206 -6.10 18.37 9.30
N ALA A 207 -6.15 19.56 9.92
CA ALA A 207 -5.42 20.72 9.44
C ALA A 207 -3.91 20.52 9.65
N ALA A 208 -3.08 21.34 9.00
CA ALA A 208 -1.62 21.26 9.10
C ALA A 208 -1.07 21.31 10.54
N ALA A 209 -1.77 22.01 11.43
CA ALA A 209 -1.45 22.10 12.86
C ALA A 209 -1.87 20.88 13.69
N GLY A 210 -2.46 19.85 13.07
CA GLY A 210 -2.93 18.64 13.74
C GLY A 210 -4.32 18.75 14.39
N THR A 211 -5.04 19.84 14.16
CA THR A 211 -6.44 19.98 14.61
C THR A 211 -7.36 19.18 13.71
N GLN A 212 -8.21 18.33 14.28
CA GLN A 212 -9.20 17.56 13.53
C GLN A 212 -10.19 18.50 12.85
N VAL A 213 -10.45 18.26 11.56
CA VAL A 213 -11.39 19.03 10.71
C VAL A 213 -12.67 18.23 10.49
N PHE A 214 -12.56 16.94 10.20
CA PHE A 214 -13.69 16.05 9.99
C PHE A 214 -13.40 14.64 10.50
N ASP A 215 -14.46 13.87 10.71
CA ASP A 215 -14.43 12.45 11.05
C ASP A 215 -15.67 11.80 10.43
N THR A 216 -15.47 11.12 9.30
CA THR A 216 -16.54 10.59 8.47
C THR A 216 -16.50 9.07 8.48
N LEU A 217 -17.58 8.45 8.96
CA LEU A 217 -17.83 7.02 8.79
C LEU A 217 -18.07 6.73 7.31
N ILE A 218 -17.32 5.77 6.75
CA ILE A 218 -17.43 5.34 5.35
C ILE A 218 -18.46 4.22 5.25
N ILE A 219 -18.24 3.14 6.00
CA ILE A 219 -19.12 1.96 6.09
C ILE A 219 -19.09 1.38 7.52
N GLY A 220 -20.03 0.50 7.83
CA GLY A 220 -20.23 -0.09 9.15
C GLY A 220 -21.34 0.58 9.97
N ALA A 221 -21.49 0.14 11.23
CA ALA A 221 -22.46 0.65 12.22
C ALA A 221 -23.95 0.48 11.87
N ASN A 222 -24.26 -0.31 10.86
CA ASN A 222 -25.61 -0.60 10.39
C ASN A 222 -26.05 -2.02 10.78
N ASN A 223 -27.29 -2.38 10.39
CA ASN A 223 -27.76 -3.75 10.53
C ASN A 223 -27.26 -4.60 9.36
N HIS A 224 -26.28 -5.47 9.64
CA HIS A 224 -25.66 -6.37 8.66
C HIS A 224 -26.60 -7.42 8.06
N ASP A 225 -27.82 -7.60 8.59
CA ASP A 225 -28.84 -8.47 7.99
C ASP A 225 -29.57 -7.82 6.81
N GLN A 226 -29.35 -6.52 6.55
CA GLN A 226 -29.95 -5.80 5.44
C GLN A 226 -29.13 -5.97 4.16
N GLU A 227 -29.79 -6.38 3.07
CA GLU A 227 -29.19 -6.38 1.74
C GLU A 227 -28.69 -4.97 1.39
N GLY A 228 -27.47 -4.89 0.87
CA GLY A 228 -26.78 -3.65 0.54
C GLY A 228 -25.89 -3.12 1.66
N ASP A 229 -26.01 -3.62 2.89
CA ASP A 229 -25.16 -3.16 3.98
C ASP A 229 -23.70 -3.55 3.76
N LYS A 230 -22.79 -2.64 4.13
CA LYS A 230 -21.34 -2.78 3.96
C LYS A 230 -20.64 -2.58 5.30
N TRP A 231 -19.66 -3.41 5.59
CA TRP A 231 -18.90 -3.33 6.85
C TRP A 231 -17.53 -4.00 6.73
N ILE A 232 -16.70 -3.86 7.76
CA ILE A 232 -15.41 -4.53 7.90
C ILE A 232 -15.56 -5.83 8.67
N ARG A 233 -14.86 -6.87 8.26
CA ARG A 233 -14.71 -8.11 9.02
C ARG A 233 -13.25 -8.26 9.42
N ARG A 234 -12.95 -8.17 10.71
CA ARG A 234 -11.56 -8.20 11.23
C ARG A 234 -10.87 -9.56 11.13
N ASP A 235 -11.63 -10.61 10.83
CA ASP A 235 -11.15 -11.93 10.47
C ASP A 235 -10.89 -12.05 8.95
N TRP A 236 -11.15 -10.99 8.20
CA TRP A 236 -10.86 -10.87 6.78
C TRP A 236 -9.94 -9.68 6.48
N GLY A 237 -9.43 -9.63 5.25
CA GLY A 237 -8.47 -8.63 4.82
C GLY A 237 -9.20 -7.38 4.35
N ASP A 238 -8.96 -6.26 5.03
CA ASP A 238 -9.47 -4.92 4.71
C ASP A 238 -8.33 -4.00 4.30
N ASN A 239 -7.35 -4.54 3.55
CA ASN A 239 -6.22 -3.79 3.04
C ASN A 239 -6.72 -2.50 2.39
N GLY A 240 -6.18 -1.37 2.83
CA GLY A 240 -6.64 -0.05 2.42
C GLY A 240 -5.53 0.81 1.85
N ARG A 241 -5.93 1.80 1.05
CA ARG A 241 -5.09 2.85 0.49
C ARG A 241 -5.84 4.18 0.57
N LEU A 242 -5.09 5.23 0.88
CA LEU A 242 -5.57 6.60 0.95
C LEU A 242 -4.63 7.48 0.15
N ALA A 243 -5.18 8.29 -0.75
CA ALA A 243 -4.43 9.24 -1.56
C ALA A 243 -5.10 10.61 -1.56
N TRP A 244 -4.33 11.66 -1.83
CA TRP A 244 -4.84 13.00 -2.13
C TRP A 244 -4.67 13.28 -3.62
N TYR A 245 -5.78 13.36 -4.36
CA TYR A 245 -5.78 13.47 -5.82
C TYR A 245 -6.88 14.44 -6.27
N GLN A 246 -6.51 15.42 -7.09
CA GLN A 246 -7.43 16.44 -7.63
C GLN A 246 -8.35 17.03 -6.55
N ASP A 247 -7.73 17.58 -5.51
CA ASP A 247 -8.40 18.22 -4.36
C ASP A 247 -9.40 17.35 -3.58
N ARG A 248 -9.24 16.03 -3.67
CA ARG A 248 -10.06 15.05 -2.98
C ARG A 248 -9.21 13.95 -2.35
N TYR A 249 -9.69 13.42 -1.25
CA TYR A 249 -9.21 12.16 -0.73
C TYR A 249 -9.82 11.00 -1.51
N VAL A 250 -8.99 10.05 -1.92
CA VAL A 250 -9.43 8.81 -2.53
C VAL A 250 -9.19 7.68 -1.55
N VAL A 251 -10.26 6.96 -1.19
CA VAL A 251 -10.20 5.77 -0.34
C VAL A 251 -10.39 4.54 -1.22
N TYR A 252 -9.51 3.56 -1.08
CA TYR A 252 -9.61 2.29 -1.81
C TYR A 252 -9.29 1.14 -0.87
N PHE A 253 -10.27 0.29 -0.53
CA PHE A 253 -10.06 -0.78 0.44
C PHE A 253 -11.05 -1.95 0.28
N GLY A 254 -10.66 -3.11 0.82
CA GLY A 254 -11.49 -4.30 0.89
C GLY A 254 -12.59 -4.21 1.96
N HIS A 255 -13.80 -4.67 1.66
CA HIS A 255 -14.93 -4.68 2.59
C HIS A 255 -15.80 -5.94 2.44
N THR A 256 -16.75 -6.09 3.35
CA THR A 256 -17.82 -7.08 3.30
C THR A 256 -19.14 -6.42 2.91
N MET A 257 -20.01 -7.14 2.21
CA MET A 257 -21.35 -6.68 1.86
C MET A 257 -22.37 -7.82 1.96
N ASN A 258 -23.56 -7.52 2.44
CA ASN A 258 -24.69 -8.44 2.42
C ASN A 258 -25.44 -8.31 1.08
N TRP A 259 -25.54 -9.41 0.34
CA TRP A 259 -26.24 -9.52 -0.95
C TRP A 259 -27.60 -10.23 -0.82
N GLY A 260 -28.23 -10.13 0.35
CA GLY A 260 -29.54 -10.70 0.64
C GLY A 260 -29.51 -12.21 0.56
N SER A 261 -30.30 -12.78 -0.36
CA SER A 261 -30.39 -14.23 -0.56
C SER A 261 -29.10 -14.86 -1.10
N GLN A 262 -28.19 -14.05 -1.67
CA GLN A 262 -26.89 -14.51 -2.14
C GLN A 262 -25.87 -14.62 -1.01
N GLY A 263 -26.23 -14.19 0.21
CA GLY A 263 -25.37 -14.26 1.38
C GLY A 263 -24.40 -13.09 1.49
N VAL A 264 -23.34 -13.29 2.28
CA VAL A 264 -22.33 -12.29 2.59
C VAL A 264 -21.09 -12.54 1.75
N HIS A 265 -20.66 -11.53 1.00
CA HIS A 265 -19.49 -11.60 0.13
C HIS A 265 -18.49 -10.50 0.47
N GLN A 266 -17.23 -10.70 0.08
CA GLN A 266 -16.17 -9.71 0.23
C GLN A 266 -15.73 -9.16 -1.13
N GLY A 267 -15.47 -7.86 -1.16
CA GLY A 267 -15.09 -7.12 -2.36
C GLY A 267 -14.19 -5.93 -2.02
N ASP A 268 -13.97 -5.02 -2.95
CA ASP A 268 -13.42 -3.69 -2.68
C ASP A 268 -14.40 -2.58 -3.05
N LEU A 269 -14.14 -1.40 -2.49
CA LEU A 269 -14.79 -0.16 -2.87
C LEU A 269 -13.74 0.93 -3.08
N LEU A 270 -14.04 1.87 -3.98
CA LEU A 270 -13.19 3.02 -4.24
C LEU A 270 -14.02 4.29 -4.23
N TRP A 271 -13.92 5.13 -3.20
CA TRP A 271 -14.74 6.33 -3.03
C TRP A 271 -13.89 7.60 -2.92
N PHE A 272 -14.50 8.75 -3.25
CA PHE A 272 -13.86 10.06 -3.10
C PHE A 272 -14.53 10.87 -2.00
N TYR A 273 -13.72 11.66 -1.32
CA TYR A 273 -14.11 12.58 -0.26
C TYR A 273 -13.51 13.94 -0.51
N ASP A 274 -14.30 15.00 -0.36
CA ASP A 274 -13.78 16.37 -0.43
C ASP A 274 -12.94 16.71 0.82
N ARG A 275 -12.43 17.94 0.86
CA ARG A 275 -11.59 18.45 1.95
C ARG A 275 -12.31 18.51 3.30
N ASP A 276 -13.64 18.56 3.29
CA ASP A 276 -14.48 18.62 4.49
C ASP A 276 -14.98 17.22 4.91
N GLY A 277 -14.55 16.18 4.19
CA GLY A 277 -14.92 14.79 4.48
C GLY A 277 -16.30 14.39 3.96
N ASN A 278 -16.89 15.14 3.03
CA ASN A 278 -18.13 14.73 2.36
C ASN A 278 -17.82 13.85 1.15
N ARG A 279 -18.65 12.81 0.92
CA ARG A 279 -18.51 11.96 -0.28
C ARG A 279 -18.72 12.79 -1.55
N SER A 280 -17.75 12.77 -2.47
CA SER A 280 -17.68 13.67 -3.63
C SER A 280 -17.72 12.96 -4.99
N GLY A 281 -18.43 11.82 -5.07
CA GLY A 281 -18.69 11.06 -6.30
C GLY A 281 -17.52 10.21 -6.80
N GLY A 282 -17.59 9.76 -8.06
CA GLY A 282 -16.49 9.12 -8.81
C GLY A 282 -16.08 7.72 -8.34
N SER A 283 -16.95 6.72 -8.30
CA SER A 283 -16.65 5.50 -7.54
C SER A 283 -17.34 4.24 -8.01
N TRP A 284 -16.81 3.09 -7.59
CA TRP A 284 -17.58 1.84 -7.47
C TRP A 284 -17.77 1.43 -6.01
N ASP A 285 -18.85 0.70 -5.77
CA ASP A 285 -19.20 0.08 -4.50
C ASP A 285 -18.78 -1.40 -4.45
N TRP A 286 -18.33 -1.96 -5.58
CA TRP A 286 -17.86 -3.33 -5.70
C TRP A 286 -16.91 -3.50 -6.91
N GLY A 287 -15.62 -3.74 -6.65
CA GLY A 287 -14.64 -4.06 -7.68
C GLY A 287 -14.17 -5.51 -7.60
N CYS A 288 -12.96 -5.77 -7.12
CA CYS A 288 -12.45 -7.14 -7.05
C CYS A 288 -13.08 -7.94 -5.90
N SER A 289 -13.53 -9.17 -6.15
CA SER A 289 -13.94 -10.10 -5.08
C SER A 289 -12.75 -10.49 -4.21
N HIS A 290 -13.00 -10.57 -2.91
CA HIS A 290 -12.08 -10.78 -1.80
C HIS A 290 -10.93 -9.77 -1.68
N SER A 291 -10.56 -9.09 -2.77
CA SER A 291 -9.58 -7.99 -2.82
C SER A 291 -8.41 -8.19 -1.89
N LEU A 292 -7.73 -9.32 -2.11
CA LEU A 292 -6.70 -9.85 -1.22
C LEU A 292 -5.64 -8.81 -0.93
N GLU A 293 -5.32 -8.01 -1.94
CA GLU A 293 -4.53 -6.80 -1.84
C GLU A 293 -5.03 -5.72 -2.79
N VAL A 294 -4.78 -4.47 -2.41
CA VAL A 294 -5.02 -3.29 -3.24
C VAL A 294 -3.80 -2.40 -3.31
N ARG A 295 -3.61 -1.71 -4.43
CA ARG A 295 -2.64 -0.62 -4.62
C ARG A 295 -3.33 0.58 -5.25
N LEU A 296 -2.81 1.75 -4.94
CA LEU A 296 -3.32 3.02 -5.43
C LEU A 296 -2.15 3.94 -5.72
N ALA A 297 -2.08 4.41 -6.97
CA ALA A 297 -1.21 5.50 -7.38
C ALA A 297 -2.03 6.48 -8.24
N TYR A 298 -1.47 7.64 -8.52
CA TYR A 298 -2.07 8.62 -9.42
C TYR A 298 -0.98 9.50 -10.00
N ASP A 299 -1.23 10.03 -11.19
CA ASP A 299 -0.57 11.24 -11.70
C ASP A 299 -1.57 12.40 -11.72
N ASP A 300 -1.29 13.48 -12.46
CA ASP A 300 -2.19 14.63 -12.54
C ASP A 300 -3.47 14.34 -13.37
N GLN A 301 -3.46 13.27 -14.18
CA GLN A 301 -4.50 12.96 -15.17
C GLN A 301 -5.36 11.77 -14.78
N ARG A 302 -4.80 10.77 -14.08
CA ARG A 302 -5.41 9.48 -13.89
C ARG A 302 -5.08 8.87 -12.52
N LEU A 303 -6.10 8.22 -11.96
CA LEU A 303 -5.98 7.31 -10.83
C LEU A 303 -5.69 5.88 -11.31
N ALA A 304 -4.80 5.18 -10.62
CA ALA A 304 -4.39 3.81 -10.88
C ALA A 304 -4.67 2.88 -9.68
N PRO A 305 -5.95 2.48 -9.49
CA PRO A 305 -6.29 1.42 -8.55
C PRO A 305 -5.97 0.05 -9.16
N VAL A 306 -5.31 -0.82 -8.39
CA VAL A 306 -5.00 -2.20 -8.75
C VAL A 306 -5.46 -3.12 -7.64
N CYS A 307 -6.10 -4.25 -7.98
CA CYS A 307 -6.48 -5.28 -7.02
C CYS A 307 -5.96 -6.66 -7.44
N LEU A 308 -5.70 -7.49 -6.45
CA LEU A 308 -5.54 -8.93 -6.61
C LEU A 308 -6.88 -9.62 -6.31
N SER A 309 -7.46 -10.25 -7.32
CA SER A 309 -8.69 -11.02 -7.21
C SER A 309 -8.44 -12.51 -7.38
N ASP A 310 -9.15 -13.30 -6.60
CA ASP A 310 -9.20 -14.75 -6.68
C ASP A 310 -10.51 -15.27 -7.30
N CYS A 311 -11.39 -14.38 -7.78
CA CYS A 311 -12.68 -14.76 -8.34
C CYS A 311 -13.20 -13.76 -9.39
N TYR A 312 -13.87 -12.69 -8.97
CA TYR A 312 -14.44 -11.67 -9.85
C TYR A 312 -13.60 -10.38 -9.81
N PRO A 313 -13.39 -9.68 -10.93
CA PRO A 313 -13.95 -9.95 -12.26
C PRO A 313 -13.25 -11.12 -12.97
N SER A 314 -12.09 -11.52 -12.48
CA SER A 314 -11.37 -12.72 -12.90
C SER A 314 -10.36 -13.11 -11.82
N LYS A 315 -9.83 -14.33 -11.89
CA LYS A 315 -8.70 -14.78 -11.06
C LYS A 315 -7.41 -14.16 -11.61
N ALA A 316 -7.08 -12.96 -11.15
CA ALA A 316 -6.06 -12.12 -11.77
C ALA A 316 -5.65 -10.94 -10.89
N ILE A 317 -4.51 -10.35 -11.26
CA ILE A 317 -4.18 -8.96 -10.94
C ILE A 317 -4.92 -8.07 -11.94
N CYS A 318 -5.81 -7.21 -11.43
CA CYS A 318 -6.70 -6.37 -12.23
C CYS A 318 -6.36 -4.89 -12.07
N PHE A 319 -6.35 -4.15 -13.18
CA PHE A 319 -6.23 -2.70 -13.21
C PHE A 319 -7.60 -2.05 -13.33
N ASN A 320 -7.88 -1.10 -12.44
CA ASN A 320 -9.10 -0.31 -12.41
C ASN A 320 -10.35 -1.16 -12.60
N HIS A 321 -10.47 -2.12 -11.67
CA HIS A 321 -11.45 -3.19 -11.62
C HIS A 321 -11.50 -4.06 -12.90
N ARG A 322 -12.12 -3.58 -13.97
CA ARG A 322 -12.33 -4.30 -15.25
C ARG A 322 -11.60 -3.68 -16.43
N SER A 323 -10.82 -2.62 -16.23
CA SER A 323 -10.19 -1.90 -17.35
C SER A 323 -9.14 -2.77 -18.05
N ALA A 324 -8.33 -3.51 -17.29
CA ALA A 324 -7.39 -4.47 -17.85
C ALA A 324 -7.07 -5.61 -16.87
N VAL A 325 -6.78 -6.79 -17.42
CA VAL A 325 -6.11 -7.88 -16.72
C VAL A 325 -4.61 -7.66 -16.88
N ILE A 326 -3.90 -7.45 -15.77
CA ILE A 326 -2.44 -7.28 -15.76
C ILE A 326 -1.76 -8.63 -15.89
N HIS A 327 -2.19 -9.59 -15.08
CA HIS A 327 -1.65 -10.95 -15.05
C HIS A 327 -2.71 -11.93 -14.56
N ALA A 328 -2.84 -13.07 -15.23
CA ALA A 328 -3.76 -14.12 -14.82
C ALA A 328 -3.19 -14.87 -13.62
N GLU A 329 -4.04 -15.19 -12.65
CA GLU A 329 -3.67 -15.84 -11.39
C GLU A 329 -4.59 -17.04 -11.13
N PRO A 330 -4.44 -18.14 -11.88
CA PRO A 330 -5.33 -19.30 -11.78
C PRO A 330 -5.32 -19.98 -10.41
N SER A 331 -4.32 -19.69 -9.56
CA SER A 331 -4.29 -20.10 -8.14
C SER A 331 -5.45 -19.53 -7.32
N GLY A 332 -6.12 -18.48 -7.80
CA GLY A 332 -7.31 -17.92 -7.16
C GLY A 332 -8.38 -18.99 -6.90
N ASN A 333 -8.90 -19.06 -5.67
CA ASN A 333 -9.81 -20.14 -5.27
C ASN A 333 -11.26 -19.70 -4.98
N CYS A 334 -11.62 -18.43 -5.19
CA CYS A 334 -12.92 -17.87 -4.80
C CYS A 334 -13.25 -18.07 -3.31
N SER A 335 -12.25 -18.09 -2.44
CA SER A 335 -12.40 -18.31 -1.00
C SER A 335 -11.35 -17.53 -0.19
N GLY A 336 -10.83 -16.44 -0.76
CA GLY A 336 -9.87 -15.56 -0.09
C GLY A 336 -8.42 -15.97 -0.27
N SER A 337 -8.04 -16.68 -1.34
CA SER A 337 -6.66 -17.12 -1.52
C SER A 337 -6.17 -16.97 -2.96
N SER A 338 -4.92 -16.53 -3.09
CA SER A 338 -4.11 -16.56 -4.31
C SER A 338 -2.63 -16.69 -3.94
N ASP A 339 -1.82 -17.26 -4.82
CA ASP A 339 -0.38 -17.42 -4.58
C ASP A 339 0.45 -16.18 -4.97
N ALA A 340 -0.17 -15.20 -5.63
CA ALA A 340 0.46 -13.93 -6.00
C ALA A 340 0.33 -12.86 -4.92
N GLU A 341 1.27 -11.91 -4.89
CA GLU A 341 1.28 -10.75 -3.99
C GLU A 341 1.37 -9.46 -4.82
N LEU A 342 0.62 -8.42 -4.43
CA LEU A 342 0.86 -7.09 -4.97
C LEU A 342 2.06 -6.46 -4.28
N CYS A 343 2.79 -5.63 -5.01
CA CYS A 343 4.02 -5.00 -4.51
C CYS A 343 3.93 -3.48 -4.73
N GLY A 344 4.99 -2.80 -5.16
CA GLY A 344 4.93 -1.35 -5.39
C GLY A 344 4.24 -0.97 -6.71
N LEU A 345 3.54 0.16 -6.71
CA LEU A 345 2.94 0.79 -7.88
C LEU A 345 3.44 2.25 -7.95
N VAL A 346 4.11 2.61 -9.04
CA VAL A 346 4.77 3.92 -9.18
C VAL A 346 4.49 4.54 -10.54
N LEU A 347 4.62 5.86 -10.63
CA LEU A 347 4.60 6.56 -11.92
C LEU A 347 5.83 6.23 -12.75
N THR A 348 5.66 6.26 -14.08
CA THR A 348 6.79 6.23 -15.02
C THR A 348 7.19 7.62 -15.48
N THR A 349 8.42 7.77 -15.95
CA THR A 349 8.92 9.03 -16.52
C THR A 349 8.24 9.43 -17.84
N ALA A 350 7.59 8.47 -18.52
CA ALA A 350 6.98 8.65 -19.83
C ALA A 350 5.44 8.65 -19.80
N GLY A 351 4.83 8.79 -18.62
CA GLY A 351 3.37 8.64 -18.44
C GLY A 351 2.97 7.18 -18.18
N GLY A 352 1.89 7.00 -17.41
CA GLY A 352 1.42 5.73 -16.91
C GLY A 352 2.16 5.24 -15.66
N PHE A 353 2.02 3.95 -15.40
CA PHE A 353 2.41 3.32 -14.15
C PHE A 353 3.33 2.10 -14.39
N LEU A 354 4.12 1.77 -13.37
CA LEU A 354 4.86 0.52 -13.26
C LEU A 354 4.39 -0.19 -12.00
N LEU A 355 3.91 -1.41 -12.17
CA LEU A 355 3.54 -2.30 -11.09
C LEU A 355 4.63 -3.37 -10.95
N SER A 356 5.03 -3.62 -9.71
CA SER A 356 5.70 -4.86 -9.34
C SER A 356 4.72 -5.80 -8.67
N PHE A 357 4.94 -7.10 -8.80
CA PHE A 357 4.20 -8.13 -8.09
C PHE A 357 5.06 -9.39 -7.95
N VAL A 358 4.63 -10.32 -7.11
CA VAL A 358 5.23 -11.65 -6.98
C VAL A 358 4.21 -12.68 -7.45
N SER A 359 4.61 -13.66 -8.26
CA SER A 359 3.73 -14.75 -8.68
C SER A 359 4.51 -16.03 -9.02
N PRO A 360 3.97 -17.23 -8.72
CA PRO A 360 4.52 -18.49 -9.23
C PRO A 360 3.96 -18.91 -10.59
N GLU A 361 3.01 -18.18 -11.18
CA GLU A 361 2.31 -18.63 -12.39
C GLU A 361 3.26 -18.76 -13.59
N GLY A 362 3.35 -19.97 -14.14
CA GLY A 362 4.29 -20.29 -15.22
C GLY A 362 5.77 -20.29 -14.79
N ARG A 363 6.06 -20.35 -13.50
CA ARG A 363 7.40 -20.28 -12.89
C ARG A 363 7.72 -21.54 -12.07
N ALA A 364 9.01 -21.76 -11.79
CA ALA A 364 9.46 -22.87 -10.94
C ALA A 364 9.33 -22.55 -9.44
N SER A 365 9.38 -21.27 -9.10
CA SER A 365 9.25 -20.69 -7.76
C SER A 365 8.38 -19.43 -7.85
N ARG A 366 8.26 -18.67 -6.76
CA ARG A 366 7.62 -17.35 -6.78
C ARG A 366 8.66 -16.33 -7.17
N ASP A 367 8.47 -15.63 -8.28
CA ASP A 367 9.43 -14.64 -8.78
C ASP A 367 8.85 -13.21 -8.74
N VAL A 368 9.72 -12.21 -8.72
CA VAL A 368 9.36 -10.79 -8.79
C VAL A 368 9.21 -10.36 -10.25
N ALA A 369 8.03 -9.87 -10.61
CA ALA A 369 7.74 -9.30 -11.92
C ALA A 369 7.64 -7.78 -11.87
N LEU A 370 7.88 -7.17 -13.03
CA LEU A 370 7.66 -5.76 -13.33
C LEU A 370 6.82 -5.66 -14.61
N VAL A 371 5.83 -4.78 -14.61
CA VAL A 371 4.95 -4.55 -15.76
C VAL A 371 4.55 -3.10 -15.88
N ARG A 372 4.60 -2.57 -17.10
CA ARG A 372 4.13 -1.22 -17.41
C ARG A 372 2.64 -1.22 -17.71
N ILE A 373 1.94 -0.21 -17.21
CA ILE A 373 0.54 0.09 -17.50
C ILE A 373 0.51 1.49 -18.13
N GLY A 374 0.08 1.60 -19.38
CA GLY A 374 -0.05 2.88 -20.07
C GLY A 374 -1.21 3.72 -19.56
N ASP A 375 -1.21 5.01 -19.91
CA ASP A 375 -2.31 5.94 -19.60
C ASP A 375 -3.64 5.53 -20.24
N ASP A 376 -3.58 4.73 -21.30
CA ASP A 376 -4.71 4.11 -22.00
C ASP A 376 -5.15 2.77 -21.38
N ALA A 377 -4.63 2.42 -20.19
CA ALA A 377 -4.75 1.10 -19.55
C ALA A 377 -4.07 -0.05 -20.32
N GLY A 378 -3.25 0.24 -21.33
CA GLY A 378 -2.51 -0.78 -22.07
C GLY A 378 -1.46 -1.46 -21.18
N VAL A 379 -1.56 -2.78 -21.04
CA VAL A 379 -0.60 -3.57 -20.25
C VAL A 379 0.57 -3.98 -21.16
N GLY A 380 1.77 -3.60 -20.77
CA GLY A 380 3.01 -3.96 -21.45
C GLY A 380 3.44 -5.41 -21.20
N PRO A 381 4.53 -5.86 -21.83
CA PRO A 381 5.09 -7.19 -21.56
C PRO A 381 5.58 -7.29 -20.10
N LEU A 382 5.46 -8.49 -19.52
CA LEU A 382 6.05 -8.81 -18.23
C LEU A 382 7.58 -8.90 -18.34
N HIS A 383 8.26 -8.30 -17.37
CA HIS A 383 9.69 -8.47 -17.16
C HIS A 383 9.93 -9.08 -15.77
N TRP A 384 10.51 -10.27 -15.71
CA TRP A 384 10.85 -10.93 -14.45
C TRP A 384 12.21 -10.45 -13.97
N LEU A 385 12.24 -9.83 -12.79
CA LEU A 385 13.47 -9.38 -12.12
C LEU A 385 14.22 -10.54 -11.47
N THR A 386 13.51 -11.63 -11.10
CA THR A 386 14.10 -12.84 -10.53
C THR A 386 13.73 -14.09 -11.36
N SER A 387 14.53 -15.15 -11.17
CA SER A 387 14.31 -16.45 -11.80
C SER A 387 14.95 -17.57 -10.98
N SER A 388 14.62 -17.62 -9.70
CA SER A 388 15.34 -18.42 -8.71
C SER A 388 14.64 -19.77 -8.48
N ASP A 389 15.03 -20.84 -9.19
CA ASP A 389 14.33 -22.13 -9.15
C ASP A 389 14.14 -22.73 -7.73
N ASP A 390 15.02 -22.41 -6.79
CA ASP A 390 15.09 -22.98 -5.43
C ASP A 390 14.79 -21.98 -4.31
N ILE A 391 14.45 -20.73 -4.65
CA ILE A 391 14.15 -19.67 -3.69
C ILE A 391 12.83 -19.01 -4.10
N SER A 392 11.83 -19.06 -3.23
CA SER A 392 10.60 -18.28 -3.42
C SER A 392 10.79 -16.86 -2.90
N GLU A 393 10.66 -15.88 -3.78
CA GLU A 393 10.58 -14.48 -3.40
C GLU A 393 9.22 -14.10 -2.79
N SER A 394 9.19 -13.01 -2.03
CA SER A 394 7.98 -12.47 -1.39
C SER A 394 8.18 -11.01 -0.99
N SER A 395 7.08 -10.34 -0.60
CA SER A 395 7.10 -8.97 -0.05
C SER A 395 7.92 -8.01 -0.91
N ALA A 396 7.75 -8.05 -2.24
CA ALA A 396 8.49 -7.14 -3.10
C ALA A 396 7.94 -5.71 -2.98
N HIS A 397 8.78 -4.73 -3.31
CA HIS A 397 8.51 -3.30 -3.20
C HIS A 397 9.18 -2.56 -4.35
N LEU A 398 8.56 -1.45 -4.74
CA LEU A 398 9.02 -0.61 -5.84
C LEU A 398 8.77 0.86 -5.51
N ALA A 399 9.79 1.69 -5.68
CA ALA A 399 9.70 3.14 -5.55
C ALA A 399 10.56 3.86 -6.58
N ARG A 400 10.20 5.10 -6.94
CA ARG A 400 11.05 5.95 -7.79
C ARG A 400 12.32 6.31 -7.05
N TYR A 401 13.46 6.14 -7.70
CA TYR A 401 14.77 6.51 -7.18
C TYR A 401 15.48 7.40 -8.21
N GLY A 402 15.26 8.71 -8.11
CA GLY A 402 15.59 9.63 -9.19
C GLY A 402 14.81 9.31 -10.47
N THR A 403 15.52 9.08 -11.57
CA THR A 403 14.92 8.62 -12.85
C THR A 403 14.76 7.10 -12.93
N ASP A 404 15.40 6.38 -12.01
CA ASP A 404 15.42 4.92 -11.96
C ASP A 404 14.42 4.40 -10.91
N LEU A 405 14.54 3.11 -10.59
CA LEU A 405 13.75 2.40 -9.60
C LEU A 405 14.64 1.85 -8.49
N LEU A 406 14.14 1.91 -7.26
CA LEU A 406 14.56 0.98 -6.22
C LEU A 406 13.55 -0.16 -6.16
N ALA A 407 14.01 -1.38 -6.44
CA ALA A 407 13.26 -2.61 -6.18
C ALA A 407 13.85 -3.30 -4.94
N ALA A 408 13.00 -3.85 -4.08
CA ALA A 408 13.41 -4.64 -2.93
C ALA A 408 12.47 -5.83 -2.73
N TRP A 409 12.96 -6.94 -2.17
CA TRP A 409 12.15 -8.15 -1.91
C TRP A 409 12.79 -9.02 -0.82
N GLN A 410 12.04 -9.99 -0.29
CA GLN A 410 12.55 -11.03 0.60
C GLN A 410 12.89 -12.28 -0.20
N ALA A 411 14.08 -12.84 0.02
CA ALA A 411 14.55 -14.08 -0.62
C ALA A 411 15.46 -14.85 0.35
N GLY A 412 15.20 -16.14 0.58
CA GLY A 412 16.08 -16.98 1.42
C GLY A 412 16.26 -16.51 2.88
N GLY A 413 15.33 -15.70 3.40
CA GLY A 413 15.43 -15.07 4.72
C GLY A 413 16.27 -13.78 4.76
N GLU A 414 16.72 -13.31 3.60
CA GLU A 414 17.43 -12.05 3.43
C GLU A 414 16.55 -11.00 2.74
N THR A 415 16.83 -9.73 3.01
CA THR A 415 16.24 -8.61 2.29
C THR A 415 17.16 -8.19 1.16
N MET A 416 16.69 -8.37 -0.07
CA MET A 416 17.40 -8.02 -1.29
C MET A 416 16.94 -6.65 -1.79
N ALA A 417 17.85 -5.88 -2.40
CA ALA A 417 17.51 -4.66 -3.12
C ALA A 417 18.36 -4.48 -4.37
N ALA A 418 17.81 -3.80 -5.37
CA ALA A 418 18.47 -3.48 -6.62
C ALA A 418 18.01 -2.13 -7.15
N LEU A 419 18.87 -1.47 -7.93
CA LEU A 419 18.48 -0.39 -8.81
C LEU A 419 18.19 -0.95 -10.18
N VAL A 420 17.01 -0.63 -10.70
CA VAL A 420 16.56 -1.08 -12.01
C VAL A 420 16.07 0.09 -12.85
N THR A 421 16.16 -0.04 -14.16
CA THR A 421 15.51 0.88 -15.11
C THR A 421 14.03 0.54 -15.26
N GLU A 422 13.27 1.42 -15.91
CA GLU A 422 11.84 1.20 -16.17
C GLU A 422 11.53 -0.01 -17.07
N ASP A 423 12.52 -0.51 -17.82
CA ASP A 423 12.42 -1.74 -18.62
C ASP A 423 12.84 -3.01 -17.86
N GLY A 424 13.22 -2.88 -16.59
CA GLY A 424 13.63 -3.97 -15.70
C GLY A 424 15.13 -4.30 -15.71
N SER A 425 15.95 -3.59 -16.50
CA SER A 425 17.40 -3.83 -16.51
C SER A 425 18.07 -3.43 -15.20
N PHE A 426 18.95 -4.28 -14.66
CA PHE A 426 19.70 -3.99 -13.44
C PHE A 426 20.83 -2.97 -13.68
N LEU A 427 20.84 -1.92 -12.88
CA LEU A 427 21.91 -0.91 -12.81
C LEU A 427 22.87 -1.20 -11.65
N LEU A 428 22.34 -1.69 -10.53
CA LEU A 428 23.09 -2.04 -9.32
C LEU A 428 22.35 -3.13 -8.54
N GLY A 429 23.10 -4.03 -7.89
CA GLY A 429 22.52 -5.16 -7.16
C GLY A 429 22.17 -6.35 -8.06
N PRO A 430 21.44 -7.36 -7.55
CA PRO A 430 20.86 -7.44 -6.20
C PRO A 430 21.92 -7.42 -5.08
N GLU A 431 21.62 -6.75 -3.96
CA GLU A 431 22.46 -6.68 -2.76
C GLU A 431 21.61 -6.92 -1.50
N VAL A 432 22.18 -7.60 -0.50
CA VAL A 432 21.54 -7.80 0.80
C VAL A 432 21.58 -6.50 1.61
N LEU A 433 20.43 -6.06 2.12
CA LEU A 433 20.31 -4.91 3.01
C LEU A 433 19.95 -5.37 4.43
N SER A 434 20.58 -4.74 5.43
CA SER A 434 20.25 -4.95 6.85
C SER A 434 19.10 -4.04 7.27
N VAL A 435 17.91 -4.35 6.74
CA VAL A 435 16.67 -3.58 6.94
C VAL A 435 15.51 -4.54 7.22
N SER A 436 14.34 -4.00 7.53
CA SER A 436 13.14 -4.80 7.73
C SER A 436 11.94 -4.12 7.10
N PHE A 437 11.13 -4.91 6.40
CA PHE A 437 9.82 -4.56 5.88
C PHE A 437 9.00 -5.84 5.72
N ASN A 438 7.70 -5.71 5.51
CA ASN A 438 6.85 -6.82 5.15
C ASN A 438 6.02 -6.49 3.89
N GLN A 439 5.15 -7.41 3.50
CA GLN A 439 4.30 -7.30 2.32
C GLN A 439 3.44 -6.02 2.26
N GLN A 440 3.05 -5.46 3.41
CA GLN A 440 2.19 -4.29 3.50
C GLN A 440 2.97 -2.97 3.61
N THR A 441 4.30 -3.01 3.76
CA THR A 441 5.12 -1.80 3.90
C THR A 441 5.07 -1.01 2.60
N ASP A 442 4.81 0.29 2.64
CA ASP A 442 4.92 1.12 1.44
C ASP A 442 6.29 1.82 1.40
N PHE A 443 6.92 1.82 0.22
CA PHE A 443 8.10 2.63 -0.05
C PHE A 443 7.66 3.96 -0.66
N VAL A 444 8.20 5.07 -0.14
CA VAL A 444 7.88 6.41 -0.64
C VAL A 444 9.12 7.09 -1.22
N THR A 445 8.93 7.82 -2.32
CA THR A 445 9.98 8.68 -2.90
C THR A 445 9.92 10.06 -2.25
N LEU A 446 11.01 10.46 -1.62
CA LEU A 446 11.15 11.79 -1.02
C LEU A 446 11.40 12.85 -2.11
N PRO A 447 11.18 14.15 -1.86
CA PRO A 447 11.35 15.20 -2.87
C PRO A 447 12.76 15.27 -3.49
N GLY A 448 13.79 14.83 -2.78
CA GLY A 448 15.16 14.72 -3.29
C GLY A 448 15.38 13.57 -4.28
N GLY A 449 14.42 12.65 -4.41
CA GLY A 449 14.50 11.41 -5.19
C GLY A 449 15.02 10.21 -4.41
N ASP A 450 15.27 10.38 -3.11
CA ASP A 450 15.60 9.30 -2.19
C ASP A 450 14.38 8.41 -1.95
N VAL A 451 14.60 7.17 -1.54
CA VAL A 451 13.51 6.27 -1.16
C VAL A 451 13.55 6.01 0.33
N ALA A 452 12.40 6.09 0.99
CA ALA A 452 12.26 5.82 2.41
C ALA A 452 11.08 4.88 2.71
N TRP A 453 11.19 4.16 3.82
CA TRP A 453 10.10 3.37 4.41
C TRP A 453 10.31 3.25 5.92
N ALA A 454 9.29 2.77 6.63
CA ALA A 454 9.30 2.69 8.08
C ALA A 454 8.97 1.28 8.58
N HIS A 455 9.48 0.95 9.77
CA HIS A 455 9.27 -0.32 10.45
C HIS A 455 9.12 -0.11 11.95
N GLY A 456 8.18 -0.83 12.56
CA GLY A 456 7.96 -0.81 14.01
C GLY A 456 8.79 -1.88 14.72
N SER A 457 9.50 -1.50 15.79
CA SER A 457 10.27 -2.43 16.64
C SER A 457 10.13 -2.05 18.12
N GLY A 458 9.17 -2.68 18.81
CA GLY A 458 8.95 -2.43 20.24
C GLY A 458 8.57 -0.98 20.53
N SER A 459 9.44 -0.24 21.22
CA SER A 459 9.25 1.20 21.53
C SER A 459 9.97 2.14 20.55
N GLN A 460 10.33 1.63 19.38
CA GLN A 460 11.03 2.38 18.33
C GLN A 460 10.32 2.24 16.99
N LEU A 461 10.31 3.35 16.25
CA LEU A 461 10.07 3.36 14.82
C LEU A 461 11.42 3.54 14.13
N LEU A 462 11.78 2.59 13.28
CA LEU A 462 12.95 2.64 12.43
C LEU A 462 12.53 3.21 11.08
N LEU A 463 13.23 4.24 10.60
CA LEU A 463 13.06 4.75 9.25
C LEU A 463 14.32 4.44 8.47
N TYR A 464 14.15 3.80 7.33
CA TYR A 464 15.24 3.49 6.41
C TYR A 464 15.16 4.45 5.24
N ARG A 465 16.31 4.91 4.76
CA ARG A 465 16.45 5.80 3.61
C ARG A 465 17.58 5.30 2.73
N ILE A 466 17.31 5.05 1.45
CA ILE A 466 18.36 4.90 0.45
C ILE A 466 18.56 6.27 -0.21
N ARG A 467 19.70 6.90 0.07
CA ARG A 467 20.02 8.21 -0.51
C ARG A 467 20.21 8.12 -2.01
N LEU A 468 19.62 9.04 -2.77
CA LEU A 468 19.89 9.22 -4.18
C LEU A 468 21.29 9.81 -4.34
N CYS A 469 22.11 9.14 -5.13
CA CYS A 469 23.37 9.70 -5.57
C CYS A 469 23.17 10.46 -6.88
N ARG A 470 23.64 11.70 -6.94
CA ARG A 470 23.72 12.49 -8.17
C ARG A 470 25.13 13.00 -8.38
#